data_AF-A0A3A4QP84-F1
#
_entry.id   AF-A0A3A4QP84-F1
#
_cell.length_a   1.000
_cell.length_b   1.000
_cell.length_c   1.000
_cell.angle_alpha   90.00
_cell.angle_beta   90.00
_cell.angle_gamma   90.00
#
_symmetry.space_group_name_H-M   'P 1'
#
loop_
_entity.id
_entity.type
_entity.pdbx_description
1 polymer ?
#
loop_
_entity_poly.entity_id
_entity_poly.type
_entity_poly.pdbx_seq_one_letter_code
_entity_poly.pdbx_strand_id
1 'polypeptide(L)'
;MRIKYSVRHRFPETFEKIKIKGSSGMRFTKVFLNISIKSHSAVVLLSVASLMLVSIVASVVSPMLFATILLLMGLGILRISNMNNHADFTFAGKLFTFVFCFSVILTSLLYLYYTHTFGVSYESGGTDDARFEKQAQAMVDYKVTTYEEAKNIYRLTGTGIWNSAGNYVILLAMVHKLVSTVGLEPHTLNYRLLNGFFLAMTAVLVWVIARRCCKYESTALFSGYYAGLLPSMLFVAAHTYRDVLIGFVIMLVVLLMITLPNRFSNGLLKASISIISLVLSIILLENLREGMLVIMAGMTGLMAVFQTKSLSRRVGLLLLLIVVIGVLVTLGFLDKFIGLSVDNINYYTEYKASQGSESGIATGIYRLPALLSYPFRIVYLSISPLPFPSKYISEDFRRLGTLVWFFSLPFLLRAFLTSRKLPEYFRKRYRQLVATAFLVIYLVVALTTLQARQITMFVPLGAILIAVGIERSTRSFFYDIFVMMTLGMIMVLLYLGIKFLSV
;
A
#
# COMPACT_ATOMS: atom_id res chain seq x y z
N MET A 1 13.42 31.87 34.24
CA MET A 1 14.22 32.02 33.00
C MET A 1 14.02 30.77 32.14
N ARG A 2 13.23 30.83 31.05
CA ARG A 2 12.99 29.68 30.15
C ARG A 2 13.85 29.82 28.89
N ILE A 3 14.90 29.01 28.76
CA ILE A 3 15.73 28.97 27.56
C ILE A 3 14.97 28.18 26.48
N LYS A 4 14.36 28.90 25.53
CA LYS A 4 13.80 28.33 24.30
C LYS A 4 14.96 28.01 23.34
N TYR A 5 15.44 26.78 23.33
CA TYR A 5 16.27 26.28 22.23
C TYR A 5 15.40 26.06 20.99
N SER A 6 15.22 27.12 20.20
CA SER A 6 14.75 27.04 18.82
C SER A 6 15.94 26.62 17.94
N VAL A 7 16.20 25.31 17.83
CA VAL A 7 17.13 24.80 16.81
C VAL A 7 16.43 24.86 15.45
N ARG A 8 16.52 26.02 14.78
CA ARG A 8 16.19 26.14 13.35
C ARG A 8 17.33 25.50 12.57
N HIS A 9 17.15 24.26 12.12
CA HIS A 9 17.96 23.74 11.01
C HIS A 9 17.57 24.50 9.74
N ARG A 10 18.31 25.56 9.40
CA ARG A 10 18.27 26.14 8.04
C ARG A 10 18.90 25.11 7.11
N PHE A 11 18.12 24.64 6.14
CA PHE A 11 18.63 23.83 5.04
C PHE A 11 19.34 24.73 4.03
N PRO A 12 20.45 24.28 3.41
CA PRO A 12 21.03 25.02 2.30
C PRO A 12 20.09 24.94 1.10
N GLU A 13 19.59 26.10 0.68
CA GLU A 13 19.04 26.30 -0.66
C GLU A 13 20.17 26.02 -1.65
N THR A 14 19.89 25.24 -2.69
CA THR A 14 20.80 24.74 -3.75
C THR A 14 21.56 23.43 -3.46
N PHE A 15 21.16 22.38 -4.19
CA PHE A 15 21.75 21.04 -4.19
C PHE A 15 23.12 20.96 -4.90
N GLU A 16 23.65 22.07 -5.42
CA GLU A 16 24.70 22.04 -6.44
C GLU A 16 26.14 21.93 -5.93
N LYS A 17 26.44 22.16 -4.64
CA LYS A 17 27.85 22.21 -4.18
C LYS A 17 28.19 21.41 -2.93
N ILE A 18 27.55 20.27 -2.69
CA ILE A 18 28.04 19.33 -1.66
C ILE A 18 28.82 18.19 -2.31
N LYS A 19 30.15 18.29 -2.31
CA LYS A 19 31.11 17.24 -2.72
C LYS A 19 31.13 16.13 -1.65
N ILE A 20 30.03 15.38 -1.54
CA ILE A 20 29.92 14.26 -0.59
C ILE A 20 30.68 13.06 -1.19
N LYS A 21 31.71 12.54 -0.49
CA LYS A 21 32.17 11.15 -0.62
C LYS A 21 31.02 10.22 -0.17
N GLY A 22 29.95 10.17 -0.95
CA GLY A 22 28.74 9.39 -0.65
C GLY A 22 28.90 7.96 -1.12
N SER A 23 28.27 7.02 -0.42
CA SER A 23 28.15 5.62 -0.86
C SER A 23 27.53 5.55 -2.26
N SER A 24 27.87 4.49 -3.00
CA SER A 24 27.37 4.21 -4.36
C SER A 24 25.84 4.33 -4.47
N GLY A 25 25.10 3.83 -3.47
CA GLY A 25 23.64 3.92 -3.40
C GLY A 25 23.09 5.35 -3.35
N MET A 26 23.82 6.29 -2.74
CA MET A 26 23.38 7.70 -2.70
C MET A 26 23.45 8.34 -4.08
N ARG A 27 24.47 8.01 -4.88
CA ARG A 27 24.57 8.49 -6.27
C ARG A 27 23.38 8.01 -7.10
N PHE A 28 23.01 6.73 -6.98
CA PHE A 28 21.85 6.17 -7.67
C PHE A 28 20.55 6.93 -7.34
N THR A 29 20.27 7.15 -6.04
CA THR A 29 19.05 7.89 -5.64
C THR A 29 19.02 9.32 -6.20
N LYS A 30 20.15 10.00 -6.27
CA LYS A 30 20.23 11.36 -6.84
C LYS A 30 20.01 11.38 -8.36
N VAL A 31 20.61 10.42 -9.08
CA VAL A 31 20.43 10.30 -10.54
C VAL A 31 18.96 10.05 -10.86
N PHE A 32 18.33 9.10 -10.17
CA PHE A 32 16.91 8.80 -10.35
C PHE A 32 16.02 10.03 -10.11
N LEU A 33 16.27 10.77 -9.02
CA LEU A 33 15.51 11.98 -8.71
C LEU A 33 15.69 13.08 -9.76
N ASN A 34 16.91 13.26 -10.28
CA ASN A 34 17.15 14.24 -11.33
C ASN A 34 16.39 13.93 -12.61
N ILE A 35 16.30 12.64 -12.98
CA ILE A 35 15.50 12.20 -14.13
C ILE A 35 14.02 12.52 -13.88
N SER A 36 13.48 12.10 -12.72
CA SER A 36 12.09 12.34 -12.36
C SER A 36 11.72 13.83 -12.39
N ILE A 37 12.54 14.69 -11.79
CA ILE A 37 12.32 16.15 -11.75
C ILE A 37 12.31 16.75 -13.16
N LYS A 38 13.28 16.37 -14.01
CA LYS A 38 13.36 16.87 -15.40
C LYS A 38 12.16 16.43 -16.24
N SER A 39 11.64 15.23 -16.00
CA SER A 39 10.50 14.67 -16.74
C SER A 39 9.12 15.16 -16.27
N HIS A 40 9.04 15.94 -15.19
CA HIS A 40 7.76 16.27 -14.54
C HIS A 40 6.74 16.92 -15.48
N SER A 41 7.13 17.97 -16.20
CA SER A 41 6.23 18.66 -17.12
C SER A 41 5.75 17.76 -18.27
N ALA A 42 6.62 16.88 -18.76
CA ALA A 42 6.28 15.91 -19.80
C ALA A 42 5.24 14.90 -19.31
N VAL A 43 5.38 14.40 -18.08
CA VAL A 43 4.39 13.48 -17.48
C VAL A 43 3.04 14.16 -17.27
N VAL A 44 3.02 15.42 -16.83
CA VAL A 44 1.77 16.18 -16.71
C VAL A 44 1.11 16.35 -18.09
N LEU A 45 1.87 16.81 -19.10
CA LEU A 45 1.34 16.98 -20.46
C LEU A 45 0.81 15.67 -21.03
N LEU A 46 1.55 14.57 -20.87
CA LEU A 46 1.14 13.25 -21.33
C LEU A 46 -0.12 12.75 -20.61
N SER A 47 -0.30 13.08 -19.33
CA SER A 47 -1.53 12.73 -18.59
C SER A 47 -2.75 13.46 -19.12
N VAL A 48 -2.62 14.77 -19.41
CA VAL A 48 -3.69 15.58 -20.03
C VAL A 48 -4.02 15.03 -21.41
N ALA A 49 -3.00 14.77 -22.24
CA ALA A 49 -3.18 14.19 -23.58
C ALA A 49 -3.87 12.82 -23.52
N SER A 50 -3.50 11.96 -22.56
CA SER A 50 -4.13 10.64 -22.39
C SER A 50 -5.61 10.73 -21.99
N LEU A 51 -5.97 11.67 -21.10
CA LEU A 51 -7.37 11.90 -20.73
C LEU A 51 -8.16 12.54 -21.86
N MET A 52 -7.56 13.46 -22.61
CA MET A 52 -8.20 14.03 -23.81
C MET A 52 -8.50 12.95 -24.84
N LEU A 53 -7.53 12.06 -25.12
CA LEU A 53 -7.73 10.93 -26.04
C LEU A 53 -8.88 10.03 -25.58
N VAL A 54 -8.91 9.66 -24.31
CA VAL A 54 -10.00 8.86 -23.74
C VAL A 54 -11.34 9.58 -23.82
N SER A 55 -11.39 10.87 -23.48
CA SER A 55 -12.62 11.66 -23.55
C SER A 55 -13.17 11.75 -24.98
N ILE A 56 -12.29 11.82 -25.99
CA ILE A 56 -12.65 11.80 -27.41
C ILE A 56 -13.17 10.41 -27.81
N VAL A 57 -12.45 9.34 -27.46
CA VAL A 57 -12.80 7.96 -27.85
C VAL A 57 -14.08 7.48 -27.16
N ALA A 58 -14.27 7.82 -25.89
CA ALA A 58 -15.45 7.42 -25.12
C ALA A 58 -16.61 8.42 -25.28
N SER A 59 -16.40 9.58 -25.89
CA SER A 59 -17.38 10.69 -25.95
C SER A 59 -17.86 11.17 -24.58
N VAL A 60 -17.01 11.10 -23.54
CA VAL A 60 -17.35 11.46 -22.15
C VAL A 60 -16.28 12.37 -21.54
N VAL A 61 -16.68 13.55 -21.05
CA VAL A 61 -15.78 14.55 -20.43
C VAL A 61 -15.54 14.30 -18.93
N SER A 62 -16.41 13.51 -18.29
CA SER A 62 -16.44 13.24 -16.85
C SER A 62 -15.08 12.84 -16.24
N PRO A 63 -14.28 11.90 -16.82
CA PRO A 63 -12.98 11.52 -16.28
C PRO A 63 -11.98 12.67 -16.18
N MET A 64 -11.97 13.58 -17.17
CA MET A 64 -11.02 14.69 -17.21
C MET A 64 -11.30 15.73 -16.12
N LEU A 65 -12.58 16.10 -15.95
CA LEU A 65 -13.00 17.00 -14.88
C LEU A 65 -12.77 16.38 -13.50
N PHE A 66 -13.12 15.10 -13.35
CA PHE A 66 -12.92 14.38 -12.09
C PHE A 66 -11.43 14.28 -11.71
N ALA A 67 -10.55 13.95 -12.66
CA ALA A 67 -9.10 13.95 -12.43
C ALA A 67 -8.57 15.32 -12.00
N THR A 68 -9.09 16.40 -12.60
CA THR A 68 -8.72 17.79 -12.24
C THR A 68 -9.14 18.12 -10.81
N ILE A 69 -10.37 17.75 -10.42
CA ILE A 69 -10.87 17.94 -9.05
C ILE A 69 -9.98 17.19 -8.05
N LEU A 70 -9.64 15.92 -8.34
CA LEU A 70 -8.77 15.12 -7.47
C LEU A 70 -7.36 15.71 -7.35
N LEU A 71 -6.79 16.22 -8.44
CA LEU A 71 -5.48 16.89 -8.43
C LEU A 71 -5.50 18.13 -7.52
N LEU A 72 -6.50 19.01 -7.71
CA LEU A 72 -6.67 20.23 -6.91
C LEU A 72 -6.92 19.90 -5.43
N MET A 73 -7.78 18.91 -5.17
CA MET A 73 -8.07 18.42 -3.81
C MET A 73 -6.80 17.92 -3.13
N GLY A 74 -5.97 17.13 -3.81
CA GLY A 74 -4.71 16.62 -3.27
C GLY A 74 -3.73 17.75 -2.93
N LEU A 75 -3.52 18.69 -3.85
CA LEU A 75 -2.68 19.86 -3.60
C LEU A 75 -3.22 20.73 -2.45
N GLY A 76 -4.53 20.88 -2.36
CA GLY A 76 -5.22 21.56 -1.25
C GLY A 76 -4.97 20.87 0.10
N ILE A 77 -5.11 19.54 0.17
CA ILE A 77 -4.80 18.75 1.38
C ILE A 77 -3.33 18.92 1.77
N LEU A 78 -2.40 18.86 0.81
CA LEU A 78 -0.97 19.06 1.08
C LEU A 78 -0.70 20.47 1.62
N ARG A 79 -1.38 21.49 1.09
CA ARG A 79 -1.27 22.87 1.58
C ARG A 79 -1.80 23.03 3.01
N ILE A 80 -2.98 22.47 3.30
CA ILE A 80 -3.62 22.52 4.62
C ILE A 80 -2.87 21.70 5.68
N SER A 81 -2.21 20.60 5.27
CA SER A 81 -1.45 19.73 6.18
C SER A 81 -0.25 20.41 6.86
N ASN A 82 -0.05 21.70 6.60
CA ASN A 82 0.90 22.58 7.27
C ASN A 82 2.33 22.01 7.19
N MET A 83 2.72 21.59 5.98
CA MET A 83 4.10 21.27 5.69
C MET A 83 4.95 22.51 6.00
N ASN A 84 5.66 22.44 7.12
CA ASN A 84 6.18 23.60 7.88
C ASN A 84 7.06 24.57 7.07
N ASN A 85 7.53 24.17 5.88
CA ASN A 85 8.39 24.95 5.00
C ASN A 85 7.90 24.85 3.56
N HIS A 86 8.06 25.94 2.78
CA HIS A 86 7.73 25.96 1.34
C HIS A 86 8.43 24.84 0.57
N ALA A 87 9.67 24.50 0.91
CA ALA A 87 10.41 23.42 0.27
C ALA A 87 9.71 22.06 0.43
N ASP A 88 9.17 21.76 1.62
CA ASP A 88 8.49 20.51 1.89
C ASP A 88 7.21 20.38 1.04
N PHE A 89 6.43 21.47 0.94
CA PHE A 89 5.27 21.52 0.05
C PHE A 89 5.67 21.32 -1.41
N THR A 90 6.75 21.95 -1.88
CA THR A 90 7.22 21.78 -3.25
C THR A 90 7.61 20.32 -3.54
N PHE A 91 8.31 19.65 -2.63
CA PHE A 91 8.68 18.24 -2.82
C PHE A 91 7.45 17.32 -2.78
N ALA A 92 6.56 17.51 -1.82
CA ALA A 92 5.34 16.72 -1.71
C ALA A 92 4.41 16.90 -2.91
N GLY A 93 4.20 18.15 -3.33
CA GLY A 93 3.38 18.49 -4.49
C GLY A 93 3.95 17.90 -5.77
N LYS A 94 5.26 18.01 -6.00
CA LYS A 94 5.92 17.37 -7.16
C LYS A 94 5.77 15.86 -7.14
N LEU A 95 6.00 15.21 -5.99
CA LEU A 95 5.84 13.77 -5.83
C LEU A 95 4.40 13.32 -6.09
N PHE A 96 3.43 13.99 -5.45
CA PHE A 96 2.00 13.72 -5.61
C PHE A 96 1.57 13.86 -7.07
N THR A 97 1.81 15.01 -7.67
CA THR A 97 1.41 15.30 -9.06
C THR A 97 2.08 14.32 -10.02
N PHE A 98 3.36 14.00 -9.85
CA PHE A 98 4.06 13.06 -10.72
C PHE A 98 3.45 11.65 -10.66
N VAL A 99 3.24 11.12 -9.45
CA VAL A 99 2.66 9.78 -9.26
C VAL A 99 1.21 9.74 -9.74
N PHE A 100 0.41 10.77 -9.45
CA PHE A 100 -0.98 10.85 -9.89
C PHE A 100 -1.08 10.90 -11.41
N CYS A 101 -0.34 11.80 -12.08
CA CYS A 101 -0.33 11.90 -13.54
C CYS A 101 0.18 10.62 -14.21
N PHE A 102 1.19 9.95 -13.64
CA PHE A 102 1.65 8.66 -14.16
C PHE A 102 0.58 7.57 -14.01
N SER A 103 -0.12 7.54 -12.87
CA SER A 103 -1.26 6.64 -12.66
C SER A 103 -2.38 6.92 -13.66
N VAL A 104 -2.70 8.19 -13.94
CA VAL A 104 -3.69 8.59 -14.95
C VAL A 104 -3.34 8.02 -16.33
N ILE A 105 -2.09 8.19 -16.77
CA ILE A 105 -1.62 7.68 -18.07
C ILE A 105 -1.83 6.17 -18.14
N LEU A 106 -1.39 5.43 -17.12
CA LEU A 106 -1.51 3.98 -17.12
C LEU A 106 -2.99 3.53 -17.08
N THR A 107 -3.81 4.15 -16.24
CA THR A 107 -5.24 3.85 -16.16
C THR A 107 -5.94 4.05 -17.50
N SER A 108 -5.64 5.15 -18.20
CA SER A 108 -6.15 5.43 -19.54
C SER A 108 -5.69 4.40 -20.56
N LEU A 109 -4.41 4.02 -20.55
CA LEU A 109 -3.85 3.00 -21.46
C LEU A 109 -4.49 1.63 -21.23
N LEU A 110 -4.62 1.20 -19.97
CA LEU A 110 -5.24 -0.09 -19.64
C LEU A 110 -6.74 -0.10 -19.97
N TYR A 111 -7.44 1.01 -19.76
CA TYR A 111 -8.83 1.15 -20.18
C TYR A 111 -8.98 0.94 -21.69
N LEU A 112 -8.20 1.65 -22.50
CA LEU A 112 -8.24 1.50 -23.97
C LEU A 112 -7.85 0.08 -24.40
N TYR A 113 -6.81 -0.48 -23.78
CA TYR A 113 -6.35 -1.85 -24.04
C TYR A 113 -7.45 -2.89 -23.77
N TYR A 114 -8.15 -2.80 -22.63
CA TYR A 114 -9.21 -3.74 -22.29
C TYR A 114 -10.43 -3.59 -23.18
N THR A 115 -10.88 -2.36 -23.43
CA THR A 115 -12.00 -2.11 -24.35
C THR A 115 -11.72 -2.70 -25.73
N HIS A 116 -10.50 -2.54 -26.24
CA HIS A 116 -10.11 -3.12 -27.53
C HIS A 116 -9.95 -4.65 -27.49
N THR A 117 -9.34 -5.20 -26.43
CA THR A 117 -8.97 -6.63 -26.37
C THR A 117 -10.13 -7.52 -25.95
N PHE A 118 -10.98 -7.05 -25.03
CA PHE A 118 -12.05 -7.82 -24.40
C PHE A 118 -13.46 -7.32 -24.75
N GLY A 119 -13.59 -6.20 -25.47
CA GLY A 119 -14.87 -5.56 -25.75
C GLY A 119 -15.51 -4.87 -24.54
N VAL A 120 -14.86 -4.93 -23.37
CA VAL A 120 -15.29 -4.29 -22.13
C VAL A 120 -14.10 -3.63 -21.45
N SER A 121 -14.35 -2.64 -20.61
CA SER A 121 -13.30 -1.84 -19.97
C SER A 121 -12.59 -2.54 -18.80
N TYR A 122 -12.84 -3.83 -18.56
CA TYR A 122 -12.38 -4.59 -17.40
C TYR A 122 -11.38 -5.68 -17.77
N GLU A 123 -10.50 -6.03 -16.83
CA GLU A 123 -9.58 -7.16 -16.98
C GLU A 123 -10.37 -8.44 -17.25
N SER A 124 -9.94 -9.27 -18.22
CA SER A 124 -10.50 -10.60 -18.50
C SER A 124 -12.03 -10.68 -18.66
N GLY A 125 -12.69 -9.61 -19.14
CA GLY A 125 -14.14 -9.62 -19.39
C GLY A 125 -15.03 -9.32 -18.17
N GLY A 126 -14.46 -9.08 -16.99
CA GLY A 126 -15.19 -8.71 -15.77
C GLY A 126 -14.64 -9.38 -14.51
N THR A 127 -13.88 -8.63 -13.71
CA THR A 127 -13.34 -9.11 -12.42
C THR A 127 -14.07 -8.49 -11.22
N ASP A 128 -13.39 -8.40 -10.07
CA ASP A 128 -13.91 -7.74 -8.89
C ASP A 128 -14.21 -6.25 -9.13
N ASP A 129 -13.50 -5.60 -10.05
CA ASP A 129 -13.69 -4.20 -10.43
C ASP A 129 -15.11 -3.94 -10.99
N ALA A 130 -15.51 -4.69 -12.02
CA ALA A 130 -16.83 -4.62 -12.63
C ALA A 130 -17.94 -4.88 -11.60
N ARG A 131 -17.70 -5.84 -10.69
CA ARG A 131 -18.67 -6.16 -9.64
C ARG A 131 -18.86 -4.99 -8.67
N PHE A 132 -17.78 -4.38 -8.19
CA PHE A 132 -17.90 -3.25 -7.26
C PHE A 132 -18.58 -2.05 -7.91
N GLU A 133 -18.31 -1.78 -9.18
CA GLU A 133 -18.95 -0.70 -9.93
C GLU A 133 -20.45 -0.94 -10.14
N LYS A 134 -20.85 -2.16 -10.52
CA LYS A 134 -22.28 -2.53 -10.65
C LYS A 134 -23.02 -2.44 -9.33
N GLN A 135 -22.38 -2.85 -8.23
CA GLN A 135 -22.99 -2.74 -6.89
C GLN A 135 -23.13 -1.28 -6.45
N ALA A 136 -22.14 -0.43 -6.78
CA ALA A 136 -22.20 0.99 -6.50
C ALA A 136 -23.30 1.68 -7.29
N GLN A 137 -23.45 1.33 -8.57
CA GLN A 137 -24.56 1.76 -9.42
C GLN A 137 -25.90 1.41 -8.80
N ALA A 138 -26.08 0.13 -8.42
CA ALA A 138 -27.33 -0.32 -7.81
C ALA A 138 -27.67 0.48 -6.55
N MET A 139 -26.69 0.77 -5.68
CA MET A 139 -26.94 1.60 -4.48
C MET A 139 -27.47 3.00 -4.83
N VAL A 140 -27.01 3.60 -5.92
CA VAL A 140 -27.52 4.89 -6.40
C VAL A 140 -28.92 4.76 -6.98
N ASP A 141 -29.16 3.72 -7.79
CA ASP A 141 -30.45 3.47 -8.42
C ASP A 141 -31.55 3.21 -7.38
N TYR A 142 -31.23 2.48 -6.31
CA TYR A 142 -32.11 2.24 -5.16
C TYR A 142 -32.24 3.45 -4.21
N LYS A 143 -31.58 4.59 -4.51
CA LYS A 143 -31.61 5.82 -3.71
C LYS A 143 -31.30 5.58 -2.23
N VAL A 144 -30.33 4.70 -1.95
CA VAL A 144 -29.93 4.36 -0.58
C VAL A 144 -29.53 5.62 0.20
N THR A 145 -30.14 5.82 1.37
CA THR A 145 -29.87 6.97 2.24
C THR A 145 -29.21 6.59 3.56
N THR A 146 -29.40 5.35 4.02
CA THR A 146 -28.85 4.86 5.30
C THR A 146 -27.79 3.77 5.10
N TYR A 147 -26.93 3.58 6.11
CA TYR A 147 -25.91 2.53 6.09
C TYR A 147 -26.53 1.12 6.08
N GLU A 148 -27.62 0.90 6.82
CA GLU A 148 -28.31 -0.40 6.84
C GLU A 148 -29.00 -0.71 5.52
N GLU A 149 -29.59 0.28 4.85
CA GLU A 149 -30.08 0.12 3.47
C GLU A 149 -28.94 -0.27 2.53
N ALA A 150 -27.79 0.39 2.61
CA ALA A 150 -26.61 0.03 1.81
C ALA A 150 -26.21 -1.42 2.06
N LYS A 151 -26.25 -1.86 3.32
CA LYS A 151 -25.98 -3.23 3.74
C LYS A 151 -26.93 -4.25 3.11
N ASN A 152 -28.21 -3.94 3.13
CA ASN A 152 -29.25 -4.80 2.57
C ASN A 152 -29.14 -4.86 1.04
N ILE A 153 -28.98 -3.72 0.35
CA ILE A 153 -28.82 -3.68 -1.11
C ILE A 153 -27.58 -4.44 -1.56
N TYR A 154 -26.45 -4.28 -0.87
CA TYR A 154 -25.24 -5.04 -1.20
C TYR A 154 -25.42 -6.54 -1.03
N ARG A 155 -26.14 -7.00 0.01
CA ARG A 155 -26.46 -8.42 0.20
C ARG A 155 -27.34 -8.95 -0.94
N LEU A 156 -28.32 -8.17 -1.38
CA LEU A 156 -29.24 -8.53 -2.47
C LEU A 156 -28.58 -8.55 -3.85
N THR A 157 -27.67 -7.61 -4.11
CA THR A 157 -27.02 -7.43 -5.43
C THR A 157 -25.64 -8.09 -5.52
N GLY A 158 -25.10 -8.54 -4.39
CA GLY A 158 -23.84 -9.26 -4.29
C GLY A 158 -24.02 -10.78 -4.19
N THR A 159 -22.96 -11.47 -3.78
CA THR A 159 -22.96 -12.93 -3.60
C THR A 159 -23.71 -13.36 -2.32
N GLY A 160 -24.71 -12.62 -1.86
CA GLY A 160 -25.46 -12.87 -0.61
C GLY A 160 -24.70 -12.55 0.70
N ILE A 161 -23.37 -12.43 0.65
CA ILE A 161 -22.52 -12.17 1.82
C ILE A 161 -22.03 -10.72 1.74
N TRP A 162 -22.18 -9.96 2.83
CA TRP A 162 -21.49 -8.67 3.02
C TRP A 162 -20.00 -8.95 3.14
N ASN A 163 -19.36 -9.17 1.99
CA ASN A 163 -17.93 -9.34 1.92
C ASN A 163 -17.28 -8.04 2.36
N SER A 164 -15.99 -8.14 2.67
CA SER A 164 -15.11 -7.06 3.13
C SER A 164 -14.98 -5.82 2.22
N ALA A 165 -15.82 -5.68 1.19
CA ALA A 165 -15.81 -4.61 0.19
C ALA A 165 -17.01 -3.65 0.33
N GLY A 166 -18.01 -3.93 1.17
CA GLY A 166 -19.23 -3.12 1.22
C GLY A 166 -18.98 -1.62 1.48
N ASN A 167 -18.09 -1.27 2.42
CA ASN A 167 -17.69 0.13 2.64
C ASN A 167 -17.01 0.78 1.44
N TYR A 168 -16.22 0.00 0.68
CA TYR A 168 -15.60 0.50 -0.54
C TYR A 168 -16.66 0.77 -1.61
N VAL A 169 -17.64 -0.13 -1.76
CA VAL A 169 -18.77 0.09 -2.68
C VAL A 169 -19.61 1.32 -2.30
N ILE A 170 -19.83 1.58 -1.01
CA ILE A 170 -20.47 2.83 -0.56
C ILE A 170 -19.66 4.06 -1.00
N LEU A 171 -18.34 4.04 -0.85
CA LEU A 171 -17.48 5.12 -1.32
C LEU A 171 -17.62 5.32 -2.84
N LEU A 172 -17.66 4.24 -3.62
CA LEU A 172 -17.87 4.31 -5.07
C LEU A 172 -19.26 4.89 -5.40
N ALA A 173 -20.31 4.51 -4.67
CA ALA A 173 -21.65 5.07 -4.84
C ALA A 173 -21.69 6.57 -4.52
N MET A 174 -20.92 7.03 -3.52
CA MET A 174 -20.76 8.46 -3.24
C MET A 174 -20.05 9.20 -4.39
N VAL A 175 -19.02 8.60 -4.98
CA VAL A 175 -18.35 9.16 -6.18
C VAL A 175 -19.33 9.25 -7.34
N HIS A 176 -20.09 8.18 -7.58
CA HIS A 176 -21.10 8.14 -8.63
C HIS A 176 -22.11 9.29 -8.44
N LYS A 177 -22.65 9.43 -7.22
CA LYS A 177 -23.58 10.50 -6.86
C LYS A 177 -22.96 11.89 -7.05
N LEU A 178 -21.73 12.11 -6.58
CA LEU A 178 -21.02 13.38 -6.71
C LEU A 178 -20.88 13.79 -8.19
N VAL A 179 -20.45 12.86 -9.04
CA VAL A 179 -20.30 13.10 -10.49
C VAL A 179 -21.66 13.44 -11.12
N SER A 180 -22.70 12.67 -10.80
CA SER A 180 -24.06 12.90 -11.31
C SER A 180 -24.64 14.26 -10.84
N THR A 181 -24.33 14.69 -9.62
CA THR A 181 -24.82 15.97 -9.07
C THR A 181 -24.21 17.19 -9.78
N VAL A 182 -23.01 17.04 -10.35
CA VAL A 182 -22.38 18.07 -11.19
C VAL A 182 -22.91 18.04 -12.64
N GLY A 183 -23.89 17.18 -12.94
CA GLY A 183 -24.50 17.04 -14.27
C GLY A 183 -23.65 16.24 -15.25
N LEU A 184 -22.68 15.47 -14.75
CA LEU A 184 -21.79 14.64 -15.58
C LEU A 184 -22.25 13.18 -15.54
N GLU A 185 -22.10 12.48 -16.67
CA GLU A 185 -22.32 11.04 -16.72
C GLU A 185 -21.20 10.31 -15.95
N PRO A 186 -21.54 9.44 -14.99
CA PRO A 186 -20.54 8.64 -14.28
C PRO A 186 -19.88 7.62 -15.20
N HIS A 187 -18.55 7.55 -15.15
CA HIS A 187 -17.74 6.69 -16.00
C HIS A 187 -16.84 5.78 -15.16
N THR A 188 -16.56 4.56 -15.64
CA THR A 188 -15.71 3.56 -14.93
C THR A 188 -14.34 4.13 -14.51
N LEU A 189 -13.80 5.05 -15.31
CA LEU A 189 -12.52 5.70 -15.02
C LEU A 189 -12.55 6.57 -13.77
N ASN A 190 -13.70 7.12 -13.38
CA ASN A 190 -13.80 7.96 -12.18
C ASN A 190 -13.35 7.19 -10.94
N TYR A 191 -13.79 5.94 -10.80
CA TYR A 191 -13.41 5.08 -9.68
C TYR A 191 -11.92 4.71 -9.69
N ARG A 192 -11.36 4.45 -10.87
CA ARG A 192 -9.94 4.12 -11.04
C ARG A 192 -9.04 5.34 -10.78
N LEU A 193 -9.48 6.53 -11.19
CA LEU A 193 -8.80 7.79 -10.89
C LEU A 193 -8.78 8.08 -9.39
N LEU A 194 -9.85 7.74 -8.67
CA LEU A 194 -9.88 7.82 -7.20
C LEU A 194 -8.81 6.89 -6.58
N ASN A 195 -8.62 5.68 -7.11
CA ASN A 195 -7.53 4.81 -6.66
C ASN A 195 -6.15 5.39 -6.98
N GLY A 196 -5.96 5.97 -8.17
CA GLY A 196 -4.73 6.72 -8.51
C GLY A 196 -4.43 7.86 -7.53
N PHE A 197 -5.48 8.57 -7.09
CA PHE A 197 -5.37 9.61 -6.05
C PHE A 197 -4.88 9.03 -4.71
N PHE A 198 -5.48 7.92 -4.24
CA PHE A 198 -5.04 7.27 -3.00
C PHE A 198 -3.61 6.73 -3.10
N LEU A 199 -3.19 6.22 -4.26
CA LEU A 199 -1.80 5.80 -4.49
C LEU A 199 -0.83 6.99 -4.41
N ALA A 200 -1.16 8.12 -5.04
CA ALA A 200 -0.35 9.33 -4.98
C ALA A 200 -0.23 9.88 -3.55
N MET A 201 -1.33 9.89 -2.79
CA MET A 201 -1.30 10.25 -1.37
C MET A 201 -0.48 9.26 -0.53
N THR A 202 -0.56 7.96 -0.83
CA THR A 202 0.27 6.92 -0.19
C THR A 202 1.75 7.18 -0.44
N ALA A 203 2.15 7.55 -1.66
CA ALA A 203 3.53 7.92 -1.98
C ALA A 203 4.04 9.11 -1.14
N VAL A 204 3.19 10.13 -0.94
CA VAL A 204 3.52 11.26 -0.05
C VAL A 204 3.67 10.80 1.41
N LEU A 205 2.74 9.98 1.92
CA LEU A 205 2.83 9.44 3.28
C LEU A 205 4.10 8.62 3.49
N VAL A 206 4.47 7.78 2.51
CA VAL A 206 5.73 7.01 2.49
C VAL A 206 6.92 7.95 2.62
N TRP A 207 6.98 9.02 1.81
CA TRP A 207 8.05 10.02 1.90
C TRP A 207 8.11 10.69 3.28
N VAL A 208 6.97 11.16 3.81
CA VAL A 208 6.90 11.81 5.13
C VAL A 208 7.40 10.90 6.25
N ILE A 209 6.99 9.62 6.24
CA ILE A 209 7.46 8.62 7.22
C ILE A 209 8.95 8.31 7.00
N ALA A 210 9.38 8.17 5.75
CA ALA A 210 10.76 7.87 5.40
C ALA A 210 11.73 8.97 5.85
N ARG A 211 11.35 10.25 5.85
CA ARG A 211 12.18 11.34 6.42
C ARG A 211 12.51 11.14 7.90
N ARG A 212 11.68 10.40 8.64
CA ARG A 212 11.93 10.03 10.05
C ARG A 212 12.83 8.80 10.18
N CYS A 213 12.91 7.97 9.14
CA CYS A 213 13.65 6.70 9.14
C CYS A 213 15.04 6.85 8.48
N CYS A 214 15.10 7.51 7.34
CA CYS A 214 16.26 7.72 6.49
C CYS A 214 17.15 8.88 7.00
N LYS A 215 18.44 8.84 6.63
CA LYS A 215 19.40 9.90 6.92
C LYS A 215 19.31 11.04 5.90
N TYR A 216 19.08 10.70 4.64
CA TYR A 216 19.12 11.63 3.52
C TYR A 216 17.73 11.85 2.93
N GLU A 217 17.43 13.12 2.63
CA GLU A 217 16.15 13.53 2.03
C GLU A 217 15.93 12.87 0.66
N SER A 218 16.99 12.75 -0.14
CA SER A 218 16.93 12.07 -1.45
C SER A 218 16.46 10.62 -1.33
N THR A 219 16.89 9.92 -0.29
CA THR A 219 16.54 8.52 -0.08
C THR A 219 15.12 8.37 0.45
N ALA A 220 14.66 9.32 1.29
CA ALA A 220 13.25 9.42 1.64
C ALA A 220 12.38 9.68 0.41
N LEU A 221 12.76 10.61 -0.47
CA LEU A 221 12.01 10.95 -1.67
C LEU A 221 11.98 9.77 -2.67
N PHE A 222 13.11 9.07 -2.82
CA PHE A 222 13.18 7.82 -3.57
C PHE A 222 12.16 6.78 -3.06
N SER A 223 11.99 6.61 -1.74
CA SER A 223 11.01 5.65 -1.22
C SER A 223 9.57 5.99 -1.62
N GLY A 224 9.21 7.27 -1.65
CA GLY A 224 7.90 7.73 -2.11
C GLY A 224 7.67 7.41 -3.59
N TYR A 225 8.64 7.74 -4.45
CA TYR A 225 8.57 7.38 -5.87
C TYR A 225 8.55 5.87 -6.09
N TYR A 226 9.36 5.11 -5.36
CA TYR A 226 9.40 3.66 -5.45
C TYR A 226 8.02 3.06 -5.12
N ALA A 227 7.38 3.49 -4.03
CA ALA A 227 6.06 2.99 -3.65
C ALA A 227 4.95 3.42 -4.63
N GLY A 228 5.01 4.65 -5.15
CA GLY A 228 3.99 5.20 -6.06
C GLY A 228 4.13 4.74 -7.50
N LEU A 229 5.33 4.42 -7.97
CA LEU A 229 5.61 4.07 -9.37
C LEU A 229 5.97 2.60 -9.58
N LEU A 230 5.93 1.76 -8.54
CA LEU A 230 6.12 0.33 -8.71
C LEU A 230 5.03 -0.22 -9.65
N PRO A 231 5.37 -0.93 -10.75
CA PRO A 231 4.38 -1.34 -11.75
C PRO A 231 3.21 -2.13 -11.17
N SER A 232 3.43 -2.98 -10.17
CA SER A 232 2.36 -3.71 -9.49
C SER A 232 1.41 -2.80 -8.69
N MET A 233 1.92 -1.73 -8.07
CA MET A 233 1.10 -0.75 -7.35
C MET A 233 0.23 0.06 -8.32
N LEU A 234 0.84 0.53 -9.41
CA LEU A 234 0.16 1.26 -10.47
C LEU A 234 -0.88 0.39 -11.17
N PHE A 235 -0.56 -0.88 -11.43
CA PHE A 235 -1.50 -1.85 -11.99
C PHE A 235 -2.74 -1.99 -11.10
N VAL A 236 -2.55 -2.19 -9.79
CA VAL A 236 -3.68 -2.33 -8.85
C VAL A 236 -4.50 -1.05 -8.76
N ALA A 237 -3.84 0.12 -8.80
CA ALA A 237 -4.52 1.42 -8.79
C ALA A 237 -5.24 1.78 -10.09
N ALA A 238 -4.84 1.19 -11.22
CA ALA A 238 -5.53 1.34 -12.49
C ALA A 238 -6.85 0.56 -12.58
N HIS A 239 -7.17 -0.24 -11.57
CA HIS A 239 -8.44 -0.96 -11.45
C HIS A 239 -9.20 -0.47 -10.21
N THR A 240 -10.48 -0.79 -10.13
CA THR A 240 -11.34 -0.42 -9.00
C THR A 240 -11.17 -1.41 -7.83
N TYR A 241 -9.93 -1.64 -7.40
CA TYR A 241 -9.62 -2.53 -6.28
C TYR A 241 -9.54 -1.77 -4.96
N ARG A 242 -10.24 -2.27 -3.93
CA ARG A 242 -10.23 -1.69 -2.57
C ARG A 242 -8.84 -1.64 -1.94
N ASP A 243 -7.93 -2.53 -2.33
CA ASP A 243 -6.62 -2.73 -1.72
C ASP A 243 -5.74 -1.47 -1.71
N VAL A 244 -5.96 -0.53 -2.64
CA VAL A 244 -5.24 0.75 -2.67
C VAL A 244 -5.68 1.67 -1.53
N LEU A 245 -6.99 1.77 -1.28
CA LEU A 245 -7.54 2.53 -0.15
C LEU A 245 -7.05 1.94 1.18
N ILE A 246 -7.01 0.61 1.29
CA ILE A 246 -6.50 -0.09 2.48
C ILE A 246 -5.04 0.28 2.73
N GLY A 247 -4.19 0.20 1.70
CA GLY A 247 -2.79 0.60 1.79
C GLY A 247 -2.62 2.06 2.24
N PHE A 248 -3.45 2.97 1.70
CA PHE A 248 -3.48 4.36 2.11
C PHE A 248 -3.84 4.52 3.61
N VAL A 249 -4.90 3.86 4.07
CA VAL A 249 -5.33 3.91 5.48
C VAL A 249 -4.24 3.33 6.39
N ILE A 250 -3.65 2.20 6.05
CA ILE A 250 -2.51 1.62 6.80
C ILE A 250 -1.38 2.63 6.96
N MET A 251 -1.00 3.32 5.88
CA MET A 251 0.06 4.32 5.94
C MET A 251 -0.32 5.54 6.77
N LEU A 252 -1.59 5.96 6.73
CA LEU A 252 -2.09 7.04 7.58
C LEU A 252 -2.01 6.64 9.06
N VAL A 253 -2.40 5.42 9.41
CA VAL A 253 -2.32 4.88 10.78
C VAL A 253 -0.87 4.85 11.26
N VAL A 254 0.06 4.34 10.45
CA VAL A 254 1.48 4.34 10.78
C VAL A 254 2.02 5.76 10.98
N LEU A 255 1.60 6.73 10.14
CA LEU A 255 1.98 8.14 10.32
C LEU A 255 1.45 8.70 11.65
N LEU A 256 0.20 8.44 11.98
CA LEU A 256 -0.42 8.89 13.24
C LEU A 256 0.31 8.30 14.45
N MET A 257 0.66 7.00 14.40
CA MET A 257 1.46 6.33 15.43
C MET A 257 2.87 6.94 15.60
N ILE A 258 3.45 7.49 14.54
CA ILE A 258 4.77 8.14 14.58
C ILE A 258 4.67 9.58 15.12
N THR A 259 3.63 10.31 14.73
CA THR A 259 3.54 11.77 14.94
C THR A 259 2.90 12.13 16.26
N LEU A 260 1.81 11.46 16.64
CA LEU A 260 1.00 11.84 17.80
C LEU A 260 1.73 11.66 19.14
N PRO A 261 2.46 10.56 19.41
CA PRO A 261 3.14 10.38 20.69
C PRO A 261 4.23 11.42 20.97
N ASN A 262 4.71 12.12 19.95
CA ASN A 262 5.79 13.11 20.09
C ASN A 262 5.27 14.54 20.35
N ARG A 263 4.00 14.84 20.08
CA ARG A 263 3.43 16.18 20.30
C ARG A 263 2.99 16.42 21.74
N PHE A 264 2.71 15.35 22.48
CA PHE A 264 2.19 15.45 23.84
C PHE A 264 3.29 15.11 24.86
N SER A 265 3.35 15.80 25.98
CA SER A 265 4.29 15.51 27.08
C SER A 265 3.75 14.41 28.00
N ASN A 266 2.43 14.33 28.17
CA ASN A 266 1.75 13.41 29.08
C ASN A 266 1.63 11.99 28.50
N GLY A 267 2.09 10.98 29.25
CA GLY A 267 2.06 9.57 28.83
C GLY A 267 0.66 8.99 28.64
N LEU A 268 -0.31 9.42 29.46
CA LEU A 268 -1.71 9.00 29.34
C LEU A 268 -2.33 9.47 28.03
N LEU A 269 -2.12 10.74 27.67
CA LEU A 269 -2.66 11.32 26.44
C LEU A 269 -2.07 10.64 25.18
N LYS A 270 -0.79 10.22 25.22
CA LYS A 270 -0.18 9.41 24.15
C LYS A 270 -0.87 8.06 24.00
N ALA A 271 -1.20 7.41 25.11
CA ALA A 271 -1.91 6.14 25.12
C ALA A 271 -3.34 6.32 24.58
N SER A 272 -4.08 7.33 25.06
CA SER A 272 -5.44 7.65 24.59
C SER A 272 -5.48 7.92 23.09
N ILE A 273 -4.52 8.67 22.55
CA ILE A 273 -4.47 8.96 21.12
C ILE A 273 -4.05 7.74 20.29
N SER A 274 -3.17 6.88 20.82
CA SER A 274 -2.84 5.60 20.18
C SER A 274 -4.07 4.67 20.16
N ILE A 275 -4.88 4.70 21.22
CA ILE A 275 -6.16 3.97 21.30
C ILE A 275 -7.19 4.57 20.33
N ILE A 276 -7.31 5.89 20.23
CA ILE A 276 -8.24 6.54 19.28
C ILE A 276 -7.82 6.27 17.84
N SER A 277 -6.53 6.37 17.51
CA SER A 277 -6.05 6.02 16.16
C SER A 277 -6.25 4.54 15.87
N LEU A 278 -6.07 3.66 16.86
CA LEU A 278 -6.43 2.26 16.75
C LEU A 278 -7.93 2.05 16.52
N VAL A 279 -8.81 2.73 17.28
CA VAL A 279 -10.26 2.66 17.11
C VAL A 279 -10.70 3.21 15.76
N LEU A 280 -10.10 4.30 15.30
CA LEU A 280 -10.35 4.86 13.98
C LEU A 280 -9.87 3.92 12.87
N SER A 281 -8.72 3.27 13.08
CA SER A 281 -8.25 2.17 12.22
C SER A 281 -9.28 1.05 12.25
N ILE A 282 -9.78 0.68 13.43
CA ILE A 282 -10.73 -0.40 13.59
C ILE A 282 -12.04 -0.11 12.86
N ILE A 283 -12.57 1.11 12.95
CA ILE A 283 -13.80 1.51 12.27
C ILE A 283 -13.58 1.61 10.75
N LEU A 284 -12.46 2.21 10.32
CA LEU A 284 -12.12 2.33 8.89
C LEU A 284 -11.81 0.97 8.25
N LEU A 285 -11.31 0.03 9.04
CA LEU A 285 -10.90 -1.31 8.62
C LEU A 285 -11.89 -2.38 9.10
N GLU A 286 -13.04 -2.00 9.69
CA GLU A 286 -14.05 -2.89 10.31
C GLU A 286 -14.56 -3.93 9.31
N ASN A 287 -14.50 -3.56 8.03
CA ASN A 287 -14.88 -4.39 6.91
C ASN A 287 -13.67 -5.00 6.17
N LEU A 288 -12.47 -5.05 6.71
CA LEU A 288 -11.30 -5.64 6.03
C LEU A 288 -10.86 -6.92 6.70
N ARG A 289 -11.70 -7.96 6.62
CA ARG A 289 -11.49 -9.27 7.24
C ARG A 289 -11.17 -9.13 8.73
N GLU A 290 -12.11 -9.50 9.58
CA GLU A 290 -12.01 -9.46 11.05
C GLU A 290 -10.65 -9.94 11.61
N GLY A 291 -9.97 -10.87 10.91
CA GLY A 291 -8.56 -11.25 11.10
C GLY A 291 -7.51 -10.13 11.13
N MET A 292 -7.55 -9.19 10.18
CA MET A 292 -6.55 -8.11 10.06
C MET A 292 -6.67 -7.09 11.20
N LEU A 293 -7.89 -6.84 11.68
CA LEU A 293 -8.20 -5.93 12.78
C LEU A 293 -7.54 -6.34 14.08
N VAL A 294 -7.71 -7.61 14.46
CA VAL A 294 -7.12 -8.15 15.69
C VAL A 294 -5.60 -8.13 15.61
N ILE A 295 -5.04 -8.45 14.44
CA ILE A 295 -3.60 -8.42 14.25
C ILE A 295 -3.07 -6.98 14.32
N MET A 296 -3.75 -6.00 13.71
CA MET A 296 -3.36 -4.58 13.84
C MET A 296 -3.58 -4.01 15.25
N ALA A 297 -4.59 -4.47 15.98
CA ALA A 297 -4.79 -4.13 17.38
C ALA A 297 -3.70 -4.72 18.27
N GLY A 298 -3.35 -5.99 18.06
CA GLY A 298 -2.23 -6.66 18.71
C GLY A 298 -0.90 -5.97 18.39
N MET A 299 -0.68 -5.57 17.13
CA MET A 299 0.48 -4.77 16.72
C MET A 299 0.53 -3.44 17.46
N THR A 300 -0.58 -2.72 17.52
CA THR A 300 -0.64 -1.42 18.18
C THR A 300 -0.37 -1.54 19.68
N GLY A 301 -0.91 -2.58 20.32
CA GLY A 301 -0.60 -2.94 21.71
C GLY A 301 0.86 -3.29 21.93
N LEU A 302 1.42 -4.22 21.14
CA LEU A 302 2.83 -4.60 21.20
C LEU A 302 3.76 -3.42 20.92
N MET A 303 3.43 -2.58 19.94
CA MET A 303 4.19 -1.38 19.62
C MET A 303 4.15 -0.38 20.78
N ALA A 304 3.00 -0.17 21.43
CA ALA A 304 2.90 0.69 22.62
C ALA A 304 3.80 0.20 23.76
N VAL A 305 3.86 -1.12 23.98
CA VAL A 305 4.76 -1.80 24.94
C VAL A 305 6.24 -1.58 24.57
N PHE A 306 6.62 -1.81 23.32
CA PHE A 306 8.02 -1.67 22.90
C PHE A 306 8.50 -0.22 22.88
N GLN A 307 7.58 0.72 22.67
CA GLN A 307 7.87 2.15 22.68
C GLN A 307 8.06 2.74 24.08
N THR A 308 7.68 2.03 25.15
CA THR A 308 7.88 2.50 26.52
C THR A 308 9.32 2.26 26.97
N LYS A 309 9.99 3.32 27.44
CA LYS A 309 11.36 3.24 27.96
C LYS A 309 11.44 2.65 29.38
N SER A 310 10.40 2.87 30.18
CA SER A 310 10.32 2.40 31.55
C SER A 310 9.90 0.93 31.57
N LEU A 311 10.70 0.09 32.24
CA LEU A 311 10.42 -1.33 32.40
C LEU A 311 9.09 -1.57 33.13
N SER A 312 8.82 -0.83 34.21
CA SER A 312 7.56 -0.97 34.96
C SER A 312 6.33 -0.63 34.12
N ARG A 313 6.39 0.42 33.29
CA ARG A 313 5.31 0.73 32.35
C ARG A 313 5.19 -0.30 31.23
N ARG A 314 6.31 -0.85 30.76
CA ARG A 314 6.32 -1.92 29.75
C ARG A 314 5.65 -3.19 30.29
N VAL A 315 5.99 -3.59 31.52
CA VAL A 315 5.38 -4.72 32.22
C VAL A 315 3.89 -4.44 32.47
N GLY A 316 3.53 -3.25 32.93
CA GLY A 316 2.12 -2.86 33.12
C GLY A 316 1.30 -2.91 31.83
N LEU A 317 1.85 -2.45 30.70
CA LEU A 317 1.19 -2.55 29.39
C LEU A 317 1.11 -4.00 28.88
N LEU A 318 2.11 -4.85 29.15
CA LEU A 318 2.06 -6.27 28.83
C LEU A 318 0.98 -6.98 29.65
N LEU A 319 0.90 -6.70 30.96
CA LEU A 319 -0.14 -7.23 31.83
C LEU A 319 -1.52 -6.77 31.37
N LEU A 320 -1.67 -5.49 31.01
CA LEU A 320 -2.91 -4.97 30.42
C LEU A 320 -3.27 -5.71 29.12
N LEU A 321 -2.29 -5.93 28.23
CA LEU A 321 -2.51 -6.69 26.99
C LEU A 321 -2.96 -8.12 27.29
N ILE A 322 -2.32 -8.79 28.25
CA ILE A 322 -2.68 -10.14 28.70
C ILE A 322 -4.08 -10.16 29.29
N VAL A 323 -4.44 -9.17 30.11
CA VAL A 323 -5.79 -9.03 30.68
C VAL A 323 -6.82 -8.81 29.57
N VAL A 324 -6.55 -7.91 28.62
CA VAL A 324 -7.45 -7.67 27.48
C VAL A 324 -7.63 -8.95 26.65
N ILE A 325 -6.54 -9.66 26.35
CA ILE A 325 -6.60 -10.96 25.66
C ILE A 325 -7.39 -11.98 26.50
N GLY A 326 -7.14 -12.05 27.82
CA GLY A 326 -7.84 -12.95 28.73
C GLY A 326 -9.33 -12.66 28.83
N VAL A 327 -9.73 -11.37 28.82
CA VAL A 327 -11.13 -10.94 28.75
C VAL A 327 -11.75 -11.33 27.41
N LEU A 328 -11.05 -11.13 26.29
CA LEU A 328 -11.53 -11.55 24.97
C LEU A 328 -11.69 -13.07 24.88
N VAL A 329 -10.82 -13.85 25.53
CA VAL A 329 -10.94 -15.30 25.65
C VAL A 329 -12.16 -15.69 26.50
N THR A 330 -12.29 -15.13 27.70
CA THR A 330 -13.40 -15.47 28.60
C THR A 330 -14.76 -15.07 28.06
N LEU A 331 -14.84 -13.99 27.27
CA LEU A 331 -16.06 -13.59 26.55
C LEU A 331 -16.32 -14.43 25.28
N GLY A 332 -15.52 -15.45 24.98
CA GLY A 332 -15.70 -16.32 23.82
C GLY A 332 -15.37 -15.66 22.47
N PHE A 333 -14.84 -14.43 22.47
CA PHE A 333 -14.43 -13.75 21.24
C PHE A 333 -13.25 -14.46 20.58
N LEU A 334 -12.32 -15.01 21.36
CA LEU A 334 -11.17 -15.72 20.80
C LEU A 334 -11.59 -17.00 20.06
N ASP A 335 -12.51 -17.79 20.63
CA ASP A 335 -12.97 -19.04 19.99
C ASP A 335 -13.79 -18.74 18.74
N LYS A 336 -14.69 -17.76 18.80
CA LYS A 336 -15.42 -17.28 17.61
C LYS A 336 -14.45 -16.79 16.54
N PHE A 337 -13.39 -16.09 16.93
CA PHE A 337 -12.37 -15.58 16.01
C PHE A 337 -11.50 -16.68 15.41
N ILE A 338 -11.05 -17.64 16.21
CA ILE A 338 -10.26 -18.79 15.74
C ILE A 338 -11.13 -19.61 14.79
N GLY A 339 -12.39 -19.89 15.16
CA GLY A 339 -13.38 -20.52 14.30
C GLY A 339 -13.51 -19.79 12.97
N LEU A 340 -13.83 -18.50 12.99
CA LEU A 340 -13.93 -17.66 11.78
C LEU A 340 -12.64 -17.60 10.96
N SER A 341 -11.47 -17.64 11.60
CA SER A 341 -10.17 -17.63 10.91
C SER A 341 -9.90 -18.97 10.23
N VAL A 342 -10.18 -20.08 10.91
CA VAL A 342 -10.08 -21.43 10.36
C VAL A 342 -11.08 -21.59 9.23
N ASP A 343 -12.33 -21.19 9.41
CA ASP A 343 -13.38 -21.22 8.40
C ASP A 343 -13.00 -20.38 7.18
N ASN A 344 -12.44 -19.18 7.38
CA ASN A 344 -11.95 -18.35 6.28
C ASN A 344 -10.77 -19.00 5.55
N ILE A 345 -9.82 -19.62 6.28
CA ILE A 345 -8.69 -20.33 5.67
C ILE A 345 -9.20 -21.52 4.88
N ASN A 346 -10.14 -22.30 5.42
CA ASN A 346 -10.74 -23.47 4.78
C ASN A 346 -11.54 -23.03 3.56
N TYR A 347 -12.44 -22.06 3.69
CA TYR A 347 -13.19 -21.48 2.58
C TYR A 347 -12.26 -20.98 1.47
N TYR A 348 -11.18 -20.26 1.79
CA TYR A 348 -10.24 -19.80 0.77
C TYR A 348 -9.44 -20.94 0.14
N THR A 349 -9.09 -21.95 0.91
CA THR A 349 -8.39 -23.14 0.43
C THR A 349 -9.29 -23.93 -0.51
N GLU A 350 -10.55 -24.14 -0.14
CA GLU A 350 -11.59 -24.80 -0.93
C GLU A 350 -11.95 -24.00 -2.16
N TYR A 351 -12.19 -22.68 -2.04
CA TYR A 351 -12.47 -21.79 -3.16
C TYR A 351 -11.32 -21.78 -4.18
N LYS A 352 -10.06 -21.76 -3.71
CA LYS A 352 -8.90 -21.84 -4.61
C LYS A 352 -8.70 -23.23 -5.19
N ALA A 353 -9.08 -24.28 -4.48
CA ALA A 353 -9.08 -25.64 -5.02
C ALA A 353 -10.21 -25.87 -6.05
N SER A 354 -11.38 -25.25 -5.85
CA SER A 354 -12.58 -25.43 -6.69
C SER A 354 -12.62 -24.54 -7.92
N GLN A 355 -11.93 -23.38 -7.91
CA GLN A 355 -11.73 -22.57 -9.12
C GLN A 355 -10.81 -23.20 -10.18
N GLY A 356 -10.37 -24.44 -9.97
CA GLY A 356 -10.47 -25.47 -11.01
C GLY A 356 -9.95 -25.12 -12.41
N SER A 357 -8.76 -24.54 -12.50
CA SER A 357 -7.83 -24.96 -13.56
C SER A 357 -6.68 -25.66 -12.84
N GLU A 358 -6.49 -26.94 -13.16
CA GLU A 358 -5.78 -27.95 -12.38
C GLU A 358 -4.25 -27.77 -12.26
N SER A 359 -3.71 -26.56 -12.40
CA SER A 359 -2.25 -26.38 -12.39
C SER A 359 -1.83 -25.02 -11.83
N GLY A 360 -1.23 -25.03 -10.63
CA GLY A 360 -0.60 -23.84 -10.07
C GLY A 360 0.04 -24.08 -8.71
N ILE A 361 1.26 -23.57 -8.52
CA ILE A 361 2.02 -23.70 -7.27
C ILE A 361 1.22 -23.18 -6.06
N ALA A 362 0.43 -22.11 -6.24
CA ALA A 362 -0.42 -21.58 -5.18
C ALA A 362 -1.35 -22.65 -4.61
N THR A 363 -2.06 -23.41 -5.46
CA THR A 363 -3.00 -24.46 -5.04
C THR A 363 -2.27 -25.58 -4.30
N GLY A 364 -1.09 -25.99 -4.78
CA GLY A 364 -0.24 -26.96 -4.08
C GLY A 364 0.14 -26.49 -2.68
N ILE A 365 0.55 -25.23 -2.54
CA ILE A 365 0.90 -24.62 -1.24
C ILE A 365 -0.30 -24.57 -0.28
N TYR A 366 -1.49 -24.29 -0.79
CA TYR A 366 -2.72 -24.23 0.01
C TYR A 366 -3.19 -25.62 0.49
N ARG A 367 -2.89 -26.69 -0.25
CA ARG A 367 -3.24 -28.07 0.12
C ARG A 367 -2.31 -28.68 1.17
N LEU A 368 -1.13 -28.09 1.41
CA LEU A 368 -0.21 -28.57 2.45
C LEU A 368 -0.81 -28.37 3.85
N PRO A 369 -0.47 -29.23 4.84
CA PRO A 369 -0.80 -28.99 6.24
C PRO A 369 -0.36 -27.59 6.69
N ALA A 370 -1.14 -26.93 7.55
CA ALA A 370 -0.94 -25.53 7.91
C ALA A 370 0.51 -25.16 8.28
N LEU A 371 1.17 -26.01 9.10
CA LEU A 371 2.56 -25.80 9.53
C LEU A 371 3.57 -25.79 8.38
N LEU A 372 3.35 -26.59 7.34
CA LEU A 372 4.18 -26.61 6.14
C LEU A 372 3.76 -25.53 5.15
N SER A 373 2.46 -25.29 5.03
CA SER A 373 1.87 -24.29 4.12
C SER A 373 2.39 -22.88 4.42
N TYR A 374 2.52 -22.50 5.70
CA TYR A 374 2.88 -21.13 6.08
C TYR A 374 4.25 -20.65 5.58
N PRO A 375 5.38 -21.37 5.79
CA PRO A 375 6.66 -21.01 5.18
C PRO A 375 6.58 -20.87 3.65
N PHE A 376 5.89 -21.79 2.97
CA PHE A 376 5.76 -21.73 1.51
C PHE A 376 4.91 -20.55 1.05
N ARG A 377 3.83 -20.19 1.76
CA ARG A 377 3.03 -19.00 1.47
C ARG A 377 3.84 -17.72 1.58
N ILE A 378 4.70 -17.63 2.61
CA ILE A 378 5.63 -16.50 2.81
C ILE A 378 6.60 -16.40 1.63
N VAL A 379 7.24 -17.51 1.25
CA VAL A 379 8.16 -17.50 0.11
C VAL A 379 7.42 -17.16 -1.18
N TYR A 380 6.25 -17.75 -1.40
CA TYR A 380 5.44 -17.54 -2.60
C TYR A 380 4.98 -16.08 -2.75
N LEU A 381 4.48 -15.44 -1.68
CA LEU A 381 4.08 -14.04 -1.73
C LEU A 381 5.25 -13.12 -2.11
N SER A 382 6.49 -13.46 -1.73
CA SER A 382 7.68 -12.68 -2.11
C SER A 382 7.99 -12.68 -3.60
N ILE A 383 7.52 -13.69 -4.33
CA ILE A 383 7.88 -13.94 -5.74
C ILE A 383 6.66 -13.98 -6.67
N SER A 384 5.47 -13.66 -6.16
CA SER A 384 4.20 -13.72 -6.90
C SER A 384 3.71 -12.31 -7.31
N PRO A 385 3.17 -12.12 -8.53
CA PRO A 385 3.08 -13.12 -9.60
C PRO A 385 4.46 -13.39 -10.20
N LEU A 386 4.69 -14.64 -10.60
CA LEU A 386 5.96 -15.04 -11.20
C LEU A 386 6.17 -14.28 -12.53
N PRO A 387 7.39 -13.81 -12.80
CA PRO A 387 7.66 -12.92 -13.92
C PRO A 387 7.86 -13.67 -15.24
N PHE A 388 6.90 -14.52 -15.61
CA PHE A 388 6.87 -15.14 -16.93
C PHE A 388 6.16 -14.23 -17.93
N PRO A 389 6.54 -14.25 -19.21
CA PRO A 389 5.75 -13.62 -20.25
C PRO A 389 4.32 -14.20 -20.29
N SER A 390 3.35 -13.34 -20.50
CA SER A 390 1.94 -13.63 -20.66
C SER A 390 1.51 -13.36 -22.11
N LYS A 391 0.32 -13.85 -22.50
CA LYS A 391 -0.34 -13.39 -23.72
C LYS A 391 -0.84 -11.95 -23.60
N TYR A 392 -1.05 -11.46 -22.38
CA TYR A 392 -1.64 -10.16 -22.10
C TYR A 392 -0.59 -9.18 -21.58
N ILE A 393 -0.46 -8.01 -22.23
CA ILE A 393 0.53 -7.01 -21.84
C ILE A 393 0.28 -6.43 -20.44
N SER A 394 -0.99 -6.38 -20.02
CA SER A 394 -1.40 -5.93 -18.69
C SER A 394 -0.84 -6.84 -17.58
N GLU A 395 -0.82 -8.16 -17.82
CA GLU A 395 -0.22 -9.16 -16.95
C GLU A 395 1.30 -9.02 -16.87
N ASP A 396 1.96 -8.76 -17.99
CA ASP A 396 3.41 -8.55 -18.03
C ASP A 396 3.82 -7.28 -17.29
N PHE A 397 3.05 -6.20 -17.44
CA PHE A 397 3.26 -4.97 -16.68
C PHE A 397 3.13 -5.22 -15.16
N ARG A 398 2.11 -5.98 -14.73
CA ARG A 398 1.97 -6.38 -13.32
C ARG A 398 3.18 -7.18 -12.82
N ARG A 399 3.65 -8.14 -13.61
CA ARG A 399 4.79 -9.02 -13.33
C ARG A 399 6.13 -8.29 -13.27
N LEU A 400 6.30 -7.22 -14.06
CA LEU A 400 7.45 -6.32 -13.96
C LEU A 400 7.59 -5.74 -12.56
N GLY A 401 6.47 -5.48 -11.87
CA GLY A 401 6.46 -5.04 -10.48
C GLY A 401 7.10 -6.05 -9.53
N THR A 402 6.84 -7.34 -9.73
CA THR A 402 7.47 -8.42 -8.96
C THR A 402 8.98 -8.47 -9.18
N LEU A 403 9.45 -8.27 -10.42
CA LEU A 403 10.89 -8.23 -10.70
C LEU A 403 11.57 -7.11 -9.93
N VAL A 404 11.01 -5.89 -9.99
CA VAL A 404 11.56 -4.73 -9.26
C VAL A 404 11.55 -4.98 -7.75
N TRP A 405 10.47 -5.56 -7.22
CA TRP A 405 10.37 -5.94 -5.81
C TRP A 405 11.43 -6.99 -5.42
N PHE A 406 11.58 -8.04 -6.23
CA PHE A 406 12.54 -9.11 -6.03
C PHE A 406 13.98 -8.59 -5.95
N PHE A 407 14.38 -7.72 -6.88
CA PHE A 407 15.69 -7.06 -6.86
C PHE A 407 15.91 -6.15 -5.65
N SER A 408 14.83 -5.77 -4.97
CA SER A 408 14.87 -4.89 -3.80
C SER A 408 14.94 -5.66 -2.46
N LEU A 409 14.66 -6.97 -2.46
CA LEU A 409 14.74 -7.84 -1.28
C LEU A 409 16.08 -7.82 -0.50
N PRO A 410 17.29 -7.73 -1.10
CA PRO A 410 18.53 -7.66 -0.32
C PRO A 410 18.60 -6.39 0.51
N PHE A 411 18.13 -5.26 -0.03
CA PHE A 411 18.11 -4.00 0.68
C PHE A 411 17.09 -4.05 1.82
N LEU A 412 15.94 -4.69 1.61
CA LEU A 412 14.96 -4.98 2.64
C LEU A 412 15.56 -5.84 3.77
N LEU A 413 16.19 -6.98 3.44
CA LEU A 413 16.84 -7.86 4.41
C LEU A 413 17.96 -7.13 5.17
N ARG A 414 18.78 -6.35 4.47
CA ARG A 414 19.81 -5.52 5.09
C ARG A 414 19.21 -4.51 6.06
N ALA A 415 18.07 -3.91 5.74
CA ALA A 415 17.37 -3.00 6.64
C ALA A 415 16.99 -3.71 7.95
N PHE A 416 16.49 -4.95 7.89
CA PHE A 416 16.20 -5.76 9.09
C PHE A 416 17.45 -6.06 9.91
N LEU A 417 18.52 -6.56 9.26
CA LEU A 417 19.77 -6.92 9.92
C LEU A 417 20.46 -5.72 10.57
N THR A 418 20.39 -4.55 9.94
CA THR A 418 21.04 -3.33 10.42
C THR A 418 20.19 -2.53 11.41
N SER A 419 18.86 -2.69 11.42
CA SER A 419 17.96 -1.98 12.33
C SER A 419 18.26 -2.22 13.81
N ARG A 420 18.92 -3.33 14.17
CA ARG A 420 19.28 -3.65 15.56
C ARG A 420 20.57 -2.96 16.04
N LYS A 421 21.54 -2.74 15.15
CA LYS A 421 22.95 -2.41 15.50
C LYS A 421 23.27 -0.91 15.58
N LEU A 422 22.28 -0.01 15.50
CA LEU A 422 22.56 1.42 15.34
C LEU A 422 22.57 2.23 16.65
N PRO A 423 23.57 3.12 16.83
CA PRO A 423 23.68 4.05 17.96
C PRO A 423 22.81 5.32 17.84
N GLU A 424 22.27 5.65 16.65
CA GLU A 424 21.33 6.77 16.47
C GLU A 424 19.96 6.46 17.10
N TYR A 425 19.85 6.68 18.41
CA TYR A 425 18.70 6.31 19.25
C TYR A 425 17.34 6.78 18.69
N PHE A 426 17.27 7.98 18.12
CA PHE A 426 16.00 8.57 17.64
C PHE A 426 15.44 7.89 16.39
N ARG A 427 16.27 7.64 15.36
CA ARG A 427 15.80 7.01 14.12
C ARG A 427 15.57 5.52 14.28
N LYS A 428 16.29 4.88 15.20
CA LYS A 428 16.15 3.46 15.51
C LYS A 428 14.70 3.09 15.83
N ARG A 429 14.01 3.89 16.65
CA ARG A 429 12.60 3.65 17.03
C ARG A 429 11.66 3.67 15.83
N TYR A 430 11.78 4.66 14.94
CA TYR A 430 10.91 4.74 13.75
C TYR A 430 11.18 3.58 12.78
N ARG A 431 12.45 3.22 12.57
CA ARG A 431 12.81 2.06 11.75
C ARG A 431 12.25 0.76 12.29
N GLN A 432 12.36 0.55 13.60
CA GLN A 432 11.78 -0.63 14.27
C GLN A 432 10.26 -0.66 14.12
N LEU A 433 9.60 0.49 14.28
CA LEU A 433 8.16 0.58 14.08
C LEU A 433 7.74 0.18 12.66
N VAL A 434 8.38 0.77 11.65
CA VAL A 434 8.11 0.47 10.23
C VAL A 434 8.46 -0.99 9.90
N ALA A 435 9.57 -1.52 10.44
CA ALA A 435 9.98 -2.91 10.27
C ALA A 435 8.97 -3.90 10.86
N THR A 436 8.49 -3.64 12.08
CA THR A 436 7.45 -4.45 12.71
C THR A 436 6.12 -4.31 11.96
N ALA A 437 5.75 -3.10 11.54
CA ALA A 437 4.54 -2.86 10.77
C ALA A 437 4.55 -3.66 9.45
N PHE A 438 5.67 -3.59 8.73
CA PHE A 438 5.89 -4.35 7.52
C PHE A 438 5.76 -5.86 7.78
N LEU A 439 6.51 -6.40 8.74
CA LEU A 439 6.53 -7.85 8.98
C LEU A 439 5.16 -8.38 9.31
N VAL A 440 4.42 -7.68 10.16
CA VAL A 440 3.12 -8.19 10.58
C VAL A 440 2.12 -8.11 9.42
N ILE A 441 2.00 -6.96 8.74
CA ILE A 441 1.07 -6.85 7.59
C ILE A 441 1.44 -7.86 6.51
N TYR A 442 2.74 -8.00 6.21
CA TYR A 442 3.24 -8.96 5.25
C TYR A 442 2.88 -10.41 5.63
N LEU A 443 3.05 -10.79 6.89
CA LEU A 443 2.65 -12.11 7.40
C LEU A 443 1.12 -12.29 7.35
N VAL A 444 0.34 -11.28 7.72
CA VAL A 444 -1.13 -11.38 7.63
C VAL A 444 -1.56 -11.64 6.20
N VAL A 445 -1.03 -10.85 5.26
CA VAL A 445 -1.30 -11.06 3.84
C VAL A 445 -0.85 -12.46 3.45
N ALA A 446 0.40 -12.86 3.67
CA ALA A 446 0.91 -14.18 3.28
C ALA A 446 0.06 -15.35 3.82
N LEU A 447 -0.36 -15.29 5.08
CA LEU A 447 -1.09 -16.37 5.73
C LEU A 447 -2.56 -16.42 5.31
N THR A 448 -3.19 -15.26 5.09
CA THR A 448 -4.62 -15.18 4.78
C THR A 448 -4.93 -15.13 3.28
N THR A 449 -3.98 -14.70 2.45
CA THR A 449 -4.19 -14.35 1.04
C THR A 449 -2.92 -14.39 0.19
N LEU A 450 -2.96 -15.06 -0.96
CA LEU A 450 -1.87 -15.02 -1.94
C LEU A 450 -2.22 -14.18 -3.19
N GLN A 451 -3.05 -13.15 -3.04
CA GLN A 451 -3.41 -12.31 -4.18
C GLN A 451 -2.38 -11.20 -4.36
N ALA A 452 -1.80 -11.14 -5.56
CA ALA A 452 -0.81 -10.13 -5.95
C ALA A 452 -1.24 -8.69 -5.64
N ARG A 453 -2.53 -8.39 -5.71
CA ARG A 453 -3.06 -7.03 -5.46
C ARG A 453 -2.85 -6.52 -4.04
N GLN A 454 -2.71 -7.40 -3.05
CA GLN A 454 -2.49 -7.00 -1.64
C GLN A 454 -1.08 -6.47 -1.38
N ILE A 455 -0.22 -6.48 -2.40
CA ILE A 455 1.08 -5.82 -2.38
C ILE A 455 0.97 -4.35 -1.94
N THR A 456 -0.15 -3.69 -2.24
CA THR A 456 -0.46 -2.32 -1.82
C THR A 456 -0.50 -2.10 -0.31
N MET A 457 -0.71 -3.17 0.48
CA MET A 457 -0.79 -3.08 1.93
C MET A 457 0.58 -3.04 2.61
N PHE A 458 1.58 -3.76 2.08
CA PHE A 458 2.89 -3.89 2.72
C PHE A 458 4.04 -3.22 1.96
N VAL A 459 3.97 -3.09 0.63
CA VAL A 459 5.05 -2.46 -0.14
C VAL A 459 5.33 -1.02 0.23
N PRO A 460 4.35 -0.17 0.56
CA PRO A 460 4.65 1.18 1.05
C PRO A 460 5.63 1.18 2.24
N LEU A 461 5.48 0.25 3.18
CA LEU A 461 6.40 0.08 4.32
C LEU A 461 7.74 -0.55 3.87
N GLY A 462 7.66 -1.53 2.97
CA GLY A 462 8.83 -2.16 2.35
C GLY A 462 9.74 -1.15 1.63
N ALA A 463 9.16 -0.20 0.90
CA ALA A 463 9.88 0.86 0.18
C ALA A 463 10.73 1.73 1.11
N ILE A 464 10.20 2.04 2.31
CA ILE A 464 10.93 2.78 3.35
C ILE A 464 12.12 1.96 3.84
N LEU A 465 11.92 0.66 4.10
CA LEU A 465 12.98 -0.23 4.57
C LEU A 465 14.05 -0.46 3.49
N ILE A 466 13.65 -0.67 2.23
CA ILE A 466 14.54 -0.75 1.08
C ILE A 466 15.41 0.51 0.99
N ALA A 467 14.81 1.70 1.10
CA ALA A 467 15.54 2.95 1.12
C ALA A 467 16.56 3.02 2.27
N VAL A 468 16.17 2.62 3.49
CA VAL A 468 17.10 2.50 4.64
C VAL A 468 18.24 1.52 4.36
N GLY A 469 17.95 0.40 3.69
CA GLY A 469 18.94 -0.60 3.27
C GLY A 469 19.93 -0.06 2.23
N ILE A 470 19.45 0.73 1.27
CA ILE A 470 20.27 1.38 0.24
C ILE A 470 21.25 2.38 0.87
N GLU A 471 20.80 3.23 1.80
CA GLU A 471 21.68 4.19 2.49
C GLU A 471 22.86 3.50 3.21
N ARG A 472 22.63 2.26 3.66
CA ARG A 472 23.56 1.47 4.46
C ARG A 472 24.38 0.50 3.62
N SER A 473 24.17 0.43 2.30
CA SER A 473 25.05 -0.32 1.43
C SER A 473 26.42 0.36 1.35
N THR A 474 27.44 -0.28 1.94
CA THR A 474 28.85 0.08 1.74
C THR A 474 29.44 -0.61 0.51
N ARG A 475 28.85 -1.73 0.09
CA ARG A 475 29.22 -2.45 -1.13
C ARG A 475 28.72 -1.69 -2.36
N SER A 476 29.27 -2.03 -3.53
CA SER A 476 28.74 -1.50 -4.79
C SER A 476 27.28 -1.93 -4.94
N PHE A 477 26.38 -0.98 -5.18
CA PHE A 477 24.97 -1.25 -5.49
C PHE A 477 24.81 -2.34 -6.57
N PHE A 478 25.72 -2.35 -7.55
CA PHE A 478 25.75 -3.36 -8.62
C PHE A 478 26.09 -4.76 -8.13
N TYR A 479 26.88 -4.91 -7.07
CA TYR A 479 27.15 -6.22 -6.47
C TYR A 479 25.90 -6.80 -5.80
N ASP A 480 25.17 -5.98 -5.03
CA ASP A 480 23.92 -6.42 -4.39
C ASP A 480 22.87 -6.82 -5.45
N ILE A 481 22.78 -6.08 -6.56
CA ILE A 481 21.94 -6.45 -7.71
C ILE A 481 22.42 -7.75 -8.36
N PHE A 482 23.72 -7.89 -8.62
CA PHE A 482 24.28 -9.08 -9.27
C PHE A 482 24.00 -10.37 -8.48
N VAL A 483 24.21 -10.33 -7.16
CA VAL A 483 23.88 -11.48 -6.29
C VAL A 483 22.40 -11.84 -6.39
N MET A 484 21.52 -10.85 -6.46
CA MET A 484 20.09 -11.10 -6.62
C MET A 484 19.68 -11.52 -8.02
N MET A 485 20.31 -11.02 -9.09
CA MET A 485 20.10 -11.55 -10.43
C MET A 485 20.46 -13.03 -10.47
N THR A 486 21.55 -13.40 -9.80
CA THR A 486 21.98 -14.80 -9.69
C THR A 486 20.95 -15.62 -8.89
N LEU A 487 20.54 -15.17 -7.70
CA LEU A 487 19.52 -15.87 -6.90
C LEU A 487 18.17 -15.93 -7.60
N GLY A 488 17.75 -14.86 -8.27
CA GLY A 488 16.51 -14.80 -9.04
C GLY A 488 16.53 -15.73 -10.24
N MET A 489 17.65 -15.76 -10.97
CA MET A 489 17.86 -16.70 -12.05
C MET A 489 17.82 -18.14 -11.52
N ILE A 490 18.45 -18.44 -10.39
CA ILE A 490 18.36 -19.76 -9.73
C ILE A 490 16.91 -20.11 -9.37
N MET A 491 16.15 -19.18 -8.77
CA MET A 491 14.74 -19.42 -8.42
C MET A 491 13.86 -19.63 -9.65
N VAL A 492 14.10 -18.88 -10.73
CA VAL A 492 13.40 -19.06 -12.02
C VAL A 492 13.76 -20.42 -12.63
N LEU A 493 15.03 -20.82 -12.61
CA LEU A 493 15.49 -22.12 -13.10
C LEU A 493 14.90 -23.27 -12.27
N LEU A 494 14.89 -23.16 -10.94
CA LEU A 494 14.25 -24.15 -10.05
C LEU A 494 12.76 -24.27 -10.35
N TYR A 495 12.07 -23.15 -10.54
CA TYR A 495 10.66 -23.16 -10.93
C TYR A 495 10.45 -23.85 -12.28
N LEU A 496 11.25 -23.50 -13.30
CA LEU A 496 11.12 -24.11 -14.63
C LEU A 496 11.35 -25.62 -14.53
N GLY A 497 12.36 -26.06 -13.76
CA GLY A 497 12.59 -27.47 -13.47
C GLY A 497 11.40 -28.17 -12.82
N ILE A 498 10.82 -27.59 -11.76
CA ILE A 498 9.62 -28.13 -11.11
C ILE A 498 8.45 -28.19 -12.09
N LYS A 499 8.25 -27.14 -12.89
CA LYS A 499 7.14 -27.06 -13.86
C LYS A 499 7.27 -28.13 -14.94
N PHE A 500 8.47 -28.31 -15.50
CA PHE A 500 8.75 -29.36 -16.50
C PHE A 500 8.61 -30.78 -15.95
N LEU A 501 8.86 -30.99 -14.65
CA LEU A 501 8.66 -32.29 -14.00
C LEU A 501 7.18 -32.56 -13.62
N SER A 502 6.35 -31.53 -13.58
CA SER A 502 4.93 -31.61 -13.19
C SER A 502 3.95 -31.70 -14.36
N VAL A 503 4.45 -31.55 -15.58
CA VAL A 503 3.75 -31.78 -16.86
C VAL A 503 4.22 -33.14 -17.37
#